data_AF-A0A8J4QRM0-F1
#
_entry.id   AF-A0A8J4QRM0-F1
#
_cell.length_a   1.000
_cell.length_b   1.000
_cell.length_c   1.000
_cell.angle_alpha   90.00
_cell.angle_beta   90.00
_cell.angle_gamma   90.00
#
_symmetry.space_group_name_H-M   'P 1'
#
loop_
_entity.id
_entity.type
_entity.pdbx_description
1 polymer ?
#
loop_
_entity_poly.entity_id
_entity_poly.type
_entity_poly.pdbx_seq_one_letter_code
_entity_poly.pdbx_strand_id
1 'polypeptide(L)'
;MVMYNFKIEHFLFPQLSTLCYLTLITYFFSILNPITFTSAISFNFTSFSSSDSNIYMRELSLKTKPSQLTGNRLTFELVGRATYFKPTQLWDKDSGNLTDFTTHFSFAIDSQNRSVYGDGIAFFLAPVGSKIPKTKGGSTIGLTRGDQALDSKDNPFVAVEYDIYSNAYLDPPGEHVGIDLNSLKSVANISWYSNIAIKEGKRYEAWISYNSSSHNLSVFFTGFRNNVPIRQFLSTNVDLSHFLPELVTFGLSASTGNSSAIHTIYSWDFSSSLEIDDNITITKDPVSSPNIPAPNQRKNNALGLAVGLGSGGFVLVGGLALVLFALWKKSRRNEEEDYVLDDCIDENFLKGPEDLGSFHTMNWFQQMILMIMKS
;
A
#
# COMPACT_ATOMS: atom_id res chain seq x y z
N MET A 1 33.28 18.89 64.30
CA MET A 1 32.86 18.20 63.06
C MET A 1 31.45 17.68 63.31
N VAL A 2 30.43 18.42 62.91
CA VAL A 2 29.02 18.07 63.12
C VAL A 2 28.53 17.37 61.86
N MET A 3 28.19 16.08 61.94
CA MET A 3 27.58 15.35 60.84
C MET A 3 26.07 15.60 60.86
N TYR A 4 25.55 16.19 59.78
CA TYR A 4 24.12 16.20 59.50
C TYR A 4 23.73 14.86 58.89
N ASN A 5 22.93 14.08 59.61
CA ASN A 5 22.25 12.91 59.04
C ASN A 5 21.07 13.39 58.20
N PHE A 6 21.24 13.36 56.87
CA PHE A 6 20.17 13.62 55.93
C PHE A 6 19.35 12.33 55.76
N LYS A 7 18.15 12.28 56.35
CA LYS A 7 17.20 11.18 56.14
C LYS A 7 16.43 11.47 54.85
N ILE A 8 16.78 10.79 53.76
CA ILE A 8 16.05 10.89 52.50
C ILE A 8 14.80 10.01 52.63
N GLU A 9 13.64 10.64 52.76
CA GLU A 9 12.38 9.92 52.58
C GLU A 9 12.18 9.63 51.10
N HIS A 10 12.10 8.34 50.76
CA HIS A 10 11.81 7.89 49.41
C HIS A 10 10.37 8.29 49.04
N PHE A 11 10.21 9.45 48.40
CA PHE A 11 9.01 9.81 47.66
C PHE A 11 8.86 8.85 46.47
N LEU A 12 8.24 7.69 46.73
CA LEU A 12 7.80 6.75 45.70
C LEU A 12 6.64 7.40 44.95
N PHE A 13 6.96 8.15 43.89
CA PHE A 13 5.99 8.80 42.99
C PHE A 13 5.02 7.77 42.40
N PRO A 14 3.75 7.70 42.86
CA PRO A 14 2.75 6.77 42.31
C PRO A 14 2.41 7.07 40.85
N GLN A 15 2.70 8.31 40.42
CA GLN A 15 2.44 8.83 39.08
C GLN A 15 3.33 8.20 38.00
N LEU A 16 4.54 7.74 38.35
CA LEU A 16 5.47 7.15 37.38
C LEU A 16 4.98 5.76 36.93
N SER A 17 4.48 4.96 37.87
CA SER A 17 3.91 3.63 37.60
C SER A 17 2.69 3.72 36.67
N THR A 18 1.76 4.64 36.96
CA THR A 18 0.58 4.86 36.10
C THR A 18 0.94 5.33 34.69
N LEU A 19 1.97 6.19 34.56
CA LEU A 19 2.45 6.64 33.26
C LEU A 19 3.05 5.47 32.45
N CYS A 20 3.80 4.58 33.09
CA CYS A 20 4.32 3.37 32.45
C CYS A 20 3.22 2.40 31.98
N TYR A 21 2.15 2.21 32.75
CA TYR A 21 1.03 1.36 32.31
C TYR A 21 0.29 1.96 31.12
N LEU A 22 0.06 3.27 31.11
CA LEU A 22 -0.57 3.95 29.98
C LEU A 22 0.28 3.88 28.71
N THR A 23 1.61 4.01 28.81
CA THR A 23 2.50 3.88 27.65
C THR A 23 2.59 2.44 27.15
N LEU A 24 2.55 1.44 28.03
CA LEU A 24 2.50 0.03 27.63
C LEU A 24 1.20 -0.33 26.92
N ILE A 25 0.06 0.19 27.40
CA ILE A 25 -1.25 -0.03 26.79
C ILE A 25 -1.32 0.62 25.41
N THR A 26 -0.86 1.87 25.26
CA THR A 26 -0.83 2.53 23.94
C THR A 26 0.12 1.85 22.98
N TYR A 27 1.28 1.38 23.45
CA TYR A 27 2.20 0.58 22.64
C TYR A 27 1.58 -0.76 22.20
N PHE A 28 0.89 -1.45 23.12
CA PHE A 28 0.16 -2.70 22.83
C PHE A 28 -0.93 -2.51 21.77
N PHE A 29 -1.75 -1.46 21.88
CA PHE A 29 -2.77 -1.16 20.87
C PHE A 29 -2.19 -0.68 19.54
N SER A 30 -1.02 -0.02 19.56
CA SER A 30 -0.29 0.38 18.34
C SER A 30 0.29 -0.82 17.59
N ILE A 31 0.65 -1.90 18.31
CA ILE A 31 1.16 -3.15 17.71
C ILE A 31 0.02 -4.02 17.18
N LEU A 32 -1.15 -3.99 17.82
CA LEU A 32 -2.27 -4.87 17.50
C LEU A 32 -3.09 -4.47 16.26
N ASN A 33 -2.91 -3.26 15.73
CA ASN A 33 -3.68 -2.77 14.59
C ASN A 33 -2.80 -2.00 13.59
N PRO A 34 -2.01 -2.66 12.73
CA PRO A 34 -1.76 -2.10 11.43
C PRO A 34 -3.05 -2.31 10.61
N ILE A 35 -4.13 -1.58 10.92
CA ILE A 35 -5.21 -1.43 9.95
C ILE A 35 -4.62 -0.54 8.87
N THR A 36 -3.94 -1.16 7.92
CA THR A 36 -3.48 -0.48 6.72
C THR A 36 -4.70 -0.18 5.90
N PHE A 37 -5.30 0.99 6.13
CA PHE A 37 -6.24 1.57 5.17
C PHE A 37 -5.47 1.85 3.89
N THR A 38 -5.38 0.83 3.03
CA THR A 38 -4.97 1.01 1.66
C THR A 38 -6.04 1.84 0.96
N SER A 39 -5.62 2.83 0.20
CA SER A 39 -6.54 3.72 -0.52
C SER A 39 -6.53 3.33 -1.98
N ALA A 40 -7.68 3.44 -2.65
CA ALA A 40 -7.79 3.38 -4.10
C ALA A 40 -6.66 4.21 -4.74
N ILE A 41 -5.98 3.64 -5.73
CA ILE A 41 -4.88 4.32 -6.42
C ILE A 41 -5.40 4.81 -7.74
N SER A 42 -5.16 6.08 -8.04
CA SER A 42 -5.39 6.63 -9.37
C SER A 42 -4.28 7.60 -9.72
N PHE A 43 -3.70 7.43 -10.90
CA PHE A 43 -2.73 8.37 -11.47
C PHE A 43 -2.85 8.43 -12.99
N ASN A 44 -2.33 9.50 -13.57
CA ASN A 44 -2.24 9.69 -15.02
C ASN A 44 -0.95 10.44 -15.37
N PHE A 45 0.02 9.72 -15.95
CA PHE A 45 1.24 10.29 -16.52
C PHE A 45 1.04 10.47 -18.02
N THR A 46 0.85 11.71 -18.47
CA THR A 46 0.74 12.04 -19.90
C THR A 46 2.09 12.12 -20.60
N SER A 47 3.17 12.18 -19.82
CA SER A 47 4.56 12.11 -20.25
C SER A 47 5.43 11.71 -19.07
N PHE A 48 6.64 11.20 -19.35
CA PHE A 48 7.62 10.86 -18.33
C PHE A 48 8.75 11.91 -18.32
N SER A 49 9.04 12.43 -17.13
CA SER A 49 10.11 13.37 -16.84
C SER A 49 11.08 12.79 -15.82
N SER A 50 12.35 13.22 -15.85
CA SER A 50 13.34 12.82 -14.83
C SER A 50 13.01 13.31 -13.41
N SER A 51 11.99 14.15 -13.27
CA SER A 51 11.49 14.67 -11.99
C SER A 51 10.29 13.89 -11.43
N ASP A 52 9.80 12.86 -12.13
CA ASP A 52 8.64 12.09 -11.68
C ASP A 52 9.02 11.18 -10.50
N SER A 53 8.89 11.71 -9.27
CA SER A 53 9.26 11.03 -8.03
C SER A 53 8.40 9.81 -7.70
N ASN A 54 7.29 9.63 -8.41
CA ASN A 54 6.30 8.59 -8.15
C ASN A 54 6.59 7.28 -8.90
N ILE A 55 7.64 7.24 -9.71
CA ILE A 55 8.03 6.03 -10.44
C ILE A 55 9.46 5.67 -10.08
N TYR A 56 9.64 4.45 -9.58
CA TYR A 56 10.95 3.87 -9.40
C TYR A 56 11.38 3.18 -10.68
N MET A 57 12.37 3.76 -11.34
CA MET A 57 13.08 3.11 -12.43
C MET A 57 14.17 2.21 -11.83
N ARG A 58 14.10 0.91 -12.10
CA ARG A 58 15.16 -0.03 -11.77
C ARG A 58 15.70 -0.62 -13.05
N GLU A 59 16.99 -0.42 -13.28
CA GLU A 59 17.70 -0.89 -14.46
C GLU A 59 18.88 -1.74 -14.02
N LEU A 60 19.13 -2.85 -14.73
CA LEU A 60 20.28 -3.70 -14.43
C LEU A 60 21.57 -3.19 -15.11
N SER A 61 21.46 -2.37 -16.17
CA SER A 61 22.59 -2.19 -17.09
C SER A 61 22.86 -0.76 -17.59
N LEU A 62 21.98 0.24 -17.43
CA LEU A 62 22.24 1.64 -17.85
C LEU A 62 21.62 2.68 -16.90
N LYS A 63 21.88 3.97 -17.14
CA LYS A 63 21.10 5.12 -16.62
C LYS A 63 20.32 5.68 -17.81
N THR A 64 19.10 5.22 -18.00
CA THR A 64 18.28 5.62 -19.15
C THR A 64 17.34 6.77 -18.80
N LYS A 65 16.68 7.33 -19.80
CA LYS A 65 15.58 8.28 -19.55
C LYS A 65 14.41 7.50 -18.92
N PRO A 66 13.61 8.10 -18.02
CA PRO A 66 12.51 7.41 -17.35
C PRO A 66 11.51 6.71 -18.29
N SER A 67 11.38 7.19 -19.53
CA SER A 67 10.52 6.57 -20.55
C SER A 67 11.11 5.35 -21.27
N GLN A 68 12.39 5.02 -21.10
CA GLN A 68 13.09 4.05 -21.97
C GLN A 68 13.56 2.81 -21.21
N LEU A 69 12.71 1.79 -21.10
CA LEU A 69 12.99 0.60 -20.29
C LEU A 69 14.27 -0.17 -20.69
N THR A 70 14.65 -0.15 -21.97
CA THR A 70 15.87 -0.80 -22.48
C THR A 70 16.86 0.19 -23.10
N GLY A 71 16.81 1.45 -22.67
CA GLY A 71 17.70 2.51 -23.15
C GLY A 71 17.36 3.07 -24.53
N ASN A 72 18.22 3.96 -25.04
CA ASN A 72 17.99 4.74 -26.26
C ASN A 72 18.71 4.18 -27.50
N ARG A 73 19.32 3.00 -27.39
CA ARG A 73 20.11 2.36 -28.43
C ARG A 73 19.82 0.86 -28.41
N LEU A 74 19.91 0.23 -29.58
CA LEU A 74 19.84 -1.21 -29.73
C LEU A 74 21.01 -1.87 -28.99
N THR A 75 20.73 -2.38 -27.80
CA THR A 75 21.71 -2.93 -26.87
C THR A 75 21.22 -4.29 -26.40
N PHE A 76 22.12 -5.26 -26.35
CA PHE A 76 21.83 -6.64 -25.95
C PHE A 76 21.83 -6.78 -24.42
N GLU A 77 21.16 -7.82 -23.93
CA GLU A 77 21.16 -8.24 -22.53
C GLU A 77 20.79 -7.12 -21.53
N LEU A 78 19.84 -6.25 -21.91
CA LEU A 78 19.31 -5.21 -21.02
C LEU A 78 18.02 -5.65 -20.35
N VAL A 79 17.82 -5.17 -19.12
CA VAL A 79 16.57 -5.33 -18.38
C VAL A 79 16.25 -4.04 -17.63
N GLY A 80 15.02 -3.58 -17.75
CA GLY A 80 14.51 -2.43 -17.00
C GLY A 80 13.08 -2.62 -16.53
N ARG A 81 12.74 -1.99 -15.40
CA ARG A 81 11.38 -1.88 -14.88
C ARG A 81 11.08 -0.44 -14.47
N ALA A 82 9.92 0.05 -14.90
CA ALA A 82 9.27 1.24 -14.37
C ALA A 82 8.18 0.78 -13.39
N THR A 83 8.37 1.03 -12.09
CA THR A 83 7.47 0.54 -11.04
C THR A 83 6.82 1.72 -10.32
N TYR A 84 5.49 1.68 -10.15
CA TYR A 84 4.81 2.73 -9.38
C TYR A 84 5.17 2.64 -7.90
N PHE A 85 5.39 3.79 -7.27
CA PHE A 85 6.00 3.83 -5.93
C PHE A 85 5.11 3.27 -4.82
N LYS A 86 3.79 3.44 -4.92
CA LYS A 86 2.84 3.05 -3.89
C LYS A 86 2.28 1.65 -4.21
N PRO A 87 2.40 0.67 -3.29
CA PRO A 87 1.72 -0.61 -3.43
C PRO A 87 0.21 -0.45 -3.50
N THR A 88 -0.47 -1.35 -4.22
CA THR A 88 -1.93 -1.44 -4.26
C THR A 88 -2.41 -2.69 -3.54
N GLN A 89 -3.58 -2.62 -2.92
CA GLN A 89 -4.24 -3.80 -2.35
C GLN A 89 -5.01 -4.50 -3.46
N LEU A 90 -4.59 -5.70 -3.79
CA LEU A 90 -5.17 -6.53 -4.83
C LEU A 90 -6.37 -7.32 -4.34
N TRP A 91 -6.33 -7.77 -3.09
CA TRP A 91 -7.41 -8.48 -2.44
C TRP A 91 -7.27 -8.38 -0.92
N ASP A 92 -8.35 -8.62 -0.20
CA ASP A 92 -8.41 -8.62 1.26
C ASP A 92 -8.66 -10.04 1.79
N LYS A 93 -7.81 -10.51 2.70
CA LYS A 93 -7.87 -11.89 3.19
C LYS A 93 -9.07 -12.16 4.09
N ASP A 94 -9.55 -11.16 4.81
CA ASP A 94 -10.64 -11.34 5.77
C ASP A 94 -12.00 -11.44 5.06
N SER A 95 -12.25 -10.58 4.09
CA SER A 95 -13.46 -10.60 3.26
C SER A 95 -13.39 -11.55 2.06
N GLY A 96 -12.19 -11.83 1.56
CA GLY A 96 -11.98 -12.53 0.30
C GLY A 96 -12.25 -11.66 -0.94
N ASN A 97 -12.53 -10.37 -0.77
CA ASN A 97 -12.84 -9.47 -1.88
C ASN A 97 -11.58 -9.12 -2.68
N LEU A 98 -11.69 -9.13 -4.01
CA LEU A 98 -10.66 -8.64 -4.91
C LEU A 98 -10.97 -7.23 -5.42
N THR A 99 -9.91 -6.49 -5.73
CA THR A 99 -9.97 -5.12 -6.22
C THR A 99 -10.07 -5.08 -7.75
N ASP A 100 -11.04 -4.32 -8.28
CA ASP A 100 -11.03 -3.97 -9.70
C ASP A 100 -9.86 -3.03 -10.00
N PHE A 101 -9.27 -3.18 -11.17
CA PHE A 101 -8.35 -2.18 -11.69
C PHE A 101 -8.44 -2.01 -13.20
N THR A 102 -8.04 -0.84 -13.65
CA THR A 102 -7.81 -0.52 -15.05
C THR A 102 -6.46 0.16 -15.20
N THR A 103 -5.74 -0.15 -16.26
CA THR A 103 -4.53 0.59 -16.64
C THR A 103 -4.50 0.79 -18.13
N HIS A 104 -3.93 1.90 -18.55
CA HIS A 104 -3.70 2.18 -19.94
C HIS A 104 -2.31 2.78 -20.13
N PHE A 105 -1.63 2.38 -21.20
CA PHE A 105 -0.32 2.92 -21.53
C PHE A 105 -0.10 2.98 -23.04
N SER A 106 0.60 4.03 -23.46
CA SER A 106 1.08 4.23 -24.82
C SER A 106 2.55 3.89 -24.88
N PHE A 107 2.96 3.06 -25.82
CA PHE A 107 4.35 2.59 -25.93
C PHE A 107 4.79 2.43 -27.38
N ALA A 108 6.10 2.34 -27.61
CA ALA A 108 6.67 1.93 -28.89
C ALA A 108 7.79 0.91 -28.66
N ILE A 109 7.91 0.01 -29.62
CA ILE A 109 9.03 -0.90 -29.77
C ILE A 109 9.69 -0.55 -31.11
N ASP A 110 10.96 -0.19 -31.09
CA ASP A 110 11.69 0.28 -32.27
C ASP A 110 12.91 -0.61 -32.55
N SER A 111 12.87 -1.36 -33.65
CA SER A 111 14.00 -2.18 -34.12
C SER A 111 14.95 -1.42 -35.06
N GLN A 112 14.70 -0.14 -35.33
CA GLN A 112 15.43 0.72 -36.27
C GLN A 112 15.57 0.05 -37.64
N ASN A 113 14.43 -0.37 -38.19
CA ASN A 113 14.30 -1.04 -39.49
C ASN A 113 15.01 -2.40 -39.59
N ARG A 114 15.41 -3.02 -38.48
CA ARG A 114 15.96 -4.39 -38.49
C ARG A 114 14.86 -5.43 -38.66
N SER A 115 15.18 -6.50 -39.38
CA SER A 115 14.30 -7.66 -39.57
C SER A 115 14.39 -8.71 -38.45
N VAL A 116 15.43 -8.63 -37.62
CA VAL A 116 15.63 -9.48 -36.44
C VAL A 116 15.72 -8.57 -35.22
N TYR A 117 14.86 -8.81 -34.24
CA TYR A 117 14.67 -7.99 -33.04
C TYR A 117 14.13 -8.83 -31.89
N GLY A 118 14.20 -8.30 -30.67
CA GLY A 118 13.74 -8.96 -29.44
C GLY A 118 13.82 -8.00 -28.23
N ASP A 119 13.23 -8.31 -27.07
CA ASP A 119 12.47 -9.54 -26.78
C ASP A 119 11.02 -9.20 -26.41
N GLY A 120 10.78 -8.20 -25.55
CA GLY A 120 9.41 -7.75 -25.30
C GLY A 120 9.27 -6.73 -24.18
N ILE A 121 8.03 -6.30 -23.98
CA ILE A 121 7.58 -5.44 -22.87
C ILE A 121 6.36 -6.07 -22.20
N ALA A 122 6.22 -5.92 -20.89
CA ALA A 122 5.09 -6.44 -20.14
C ALA A 122 4.58 -5.43 -19.09
N PHE A 123 3.26 -5.35 -18.92
CA PHE A 123 2.66 -4.84 -17.68
C PHE A 123 2.65 -5.97 -16.66
N PHE A 124 3.10 -5.71 -15.43
CA PHE A 124 3.19 -6.74 -14.40
C PHE A 124 2.57 -6.31 -13.06
N LEU A 125 2.08 -7.30 -12.33
CA LEU A 125 1.77 -7.30 -10.90
C LEU A 125 2.69 -8.30 -10.22
N ALA A 126 3.29 -7.93 -9.09
CA ALA A 126 4.20 -8.80 -8.33
C ALA A 126 4.14 -8.46 -6.82
N PRO A 127 4.63 -9.32 -5.91
CA PRO A 127 4.73 -8.99 -4.50
C PRO A 127 5.50 -7.69 -4.25
N VAL A 128 5.08 -6.94 -3.22
CA VAL A 128 5.83 -5.79 -2.74
C VAL A 128 7.28 -6.18 -2.43
N GLY A 129 8.22 -5.39 -2.91
CA GLY A 129 9.65 -5.67 -2.77
C GLY A 129 10.22 -6.60 -3.83
N SER A 130 9.41 -7.06 -4.81
CA SER A 130 9.91 -7.76 -6.01
C SER A 130 11.06 -6.98 -6.64
N LYS A 131 12.14 -7.69 -6.98
CA LYS A 131 13.34 -7.15 -7.62
C LYS A 131 13.49 -7.78 -9.00
N ILE A 132 14.23 -7.13 -9.89
CA ILE A 132 14.67 -7.78 -11.14
C ILE A 132 15.52 -9.00 -10.72
N PRO A 133 15.12 -10.23 -11.10
CA PRO A 133 15.91 -11.42 -10.77
C PRO A 133 17.26 -11.38 -11.48
N LYS A 134 18.20 -12.24 -11.05
CA LYS A 134 19.47 -12.38 -11.77
C LYS A 134 19.21 -13.03 -13.12
N THR A 135 19.17 -12.23 -14.18
CA THR A 135 18.90 -12.65 -15.56
C THR A 135 19.82 -11.90 -16.52
N LYS A 136 20.00 -12.45 -17.73
CA LYS A 136 20.62 -11.78 -18.88
C LYS A 136 19.58 -11.05 -19.76
N GLY A 137 18.35 -10.93 -19.29
CA GLY A 137 17.23 -10.41 -20.06
C GLY A 137 16.63 -11.48 -20.97
N GLY A 138 16.36 -11.12 -22.22
CA GLY A 138 15.71 -12.00 -23.19
C GLY A 138 14.26 -12.35 -22.81
N SER A 139 13.90 -13.62 -22.94
CA SER A 139 12.55 -14.15 -22.68
C SER A 139 12.04 -13.95 -21.26
N THR A 140 12.89 -13.56 -20.29
CA THR A 140 12.43 -13.41 -18.91
C THR A 140 11.66 -12.11 -18.67
N ILE A 141 11.72 -11.13 -19.60
CA ILE A 141 11.11 -9.79 -19.53
C ILE A 141 11.32 -9.08 -18.16
N GLY A 142 12.43 -9.41 -17.49
CA GLY A 142 12.76 -8.92 -16.15
C GLY A 142 11.84 -9.39 -15.00
N LEU A 143 11.04 -10.45 -15.20
CA LEU A 143 10.08 -10.99 -14.24
C LEU A 143 10.57 -12.28 -13.57
N THR A 144 11.32 -13.12 -14.28
CA THR A 144 11.84 -14.40 -13.76
C THR A 144 13.36 -14.51 -13.92
N ARG A 145 13.94 -15.59 -13.36
CA ARG A 145 15.31 -16.01 -13.67
C ARG A 145 15.31 -16.83 -14.97
N GLY A 146 16.40 -16.75 -15.73
CA GLY A 146 16.53 -17.51 -16.98
C GLY A 146 16.60 -19.04 -16.81
N ASP A 147 16.88 -19.52 -15.60
CA ASP A 147 16.92 -20.94 -15.24
C ASP A 147 15.73 -21.37 -14.36
N GLN A 148 14.72 -20.50 -14.22
CA GLN A 148 13.53 -20.81 -13.43
C GLN A 148 12.64 -21.83 -14.16
N ALA A 149 12.16 -22.83 -13.43
CA ALA A 149 11.15 -23.75 -13.94
C ALA A 149 9.83 -23.03 -14.25
N LEU A 150 9.11 -23.50 -15.26
CA LEU A 150 7.75 -23.02 -15.56
C LEU A 150 6.83 -23.23 -14.35
N ASP A 151 5.89 -22.31 -14.19
CA ASP A 151 4.87 -22.29 -13.11
C ASP A 151 5.46 -22.21 -11.69
N SER A 152 6.74 -21.84 -11.55
CA SER A 152 7.41 -21.68 -10.26
C SER A 152 6.88 -20.46 -9.49
N LYS A 153 6.78 -20.62 -8.16
CA LYS A 153 6.41 -19.55 -7.23
C LYS A 153 7.60 -18.78 -6.66
N ASP A 154 8.82 -19.01 -7.16
CA ASP A 154 10.04 -18.36 -6.66
C ASP A 154 10.07 -16.86 -6.95
N ASN A 155 9.57 -16.46 -8.13
CA ASN A 155 9.36 -15.07 -8.52
C ASN A 155 7.92 -14.98 -9.01
N PRO A 156 6.93 -14.84 -8.11
CA PRO A 156 5.54 -14.86 -8.50
C PRO A 156 5.14 -13.53 -9.16
N PHE A 157 4.37 -13.63 -10.22
CA PHE A 157 3.90 -12.50 -11.02
C PHE A 157 2.63 -12.87 -11.78
N VAL A 158 1.86 -11.83 -12.12
CA VAL A 158 0.88 -11.87 -13.20
C VAL A 158 1.28 -10.79 -14.19
N ALA A 159 1.34 -11.11 -15.48
CA ALA A 159 1.72 -10.16 -16.50
C ALA A 159 0.87 -10.24 -17.75
N VAL A 160 0.84 -9.12 -18.48
CA VAL A 160 0.40 -9.04 -19.86
C VAL A 160 1.62 -8.66 -20.69
N GLU A 161 2.11 -9.62 -21.47
CA GLU A 161 3.30 -9.45 -22.30
C GLU A 161 2.94 -9.06 -23.74
N TYR A 162 3.84 -8.29 -24.35
CA TYR A 162 3.88 -7.96 -25.77
C TYR A 162 5.22 -8.46 -26.28
N ASP A 163 5.22 -9.70 -26.74
CA ASP A 163 6.39 -10.45 -27.13
C ASP A 163 6.66 -10.28 -28.63
N ILE A 164 7.91 -9.94 -28.94
CA ILE A 164 8.40 -9.70 -30.30
C ILE A 164 9.47 -10.71 -30.72
N TYR A 165 9.71 -11.75 -29.92
CA TYR A 165 10.70 -12.78 -30.18
C TYR A 165 10.21 -14.17 -29.74
N SER A 166 9.83 -15.00 -30.71
CA SER A 166 9.36 -16.37 -30.44
C SER A 166 10.49 -17.29 -29.92
N ASN A 167 10.45 -17.61 -28.63
CA ASN A 167 11.27 -18.62 -27.97
C ASN A 167 10.66 -20.02 -28.14
N ALA A 168 11.45 -20.93 -28.70
CA ALA A 168 11.02 -22.31 -28.91
C ALA A 168 10.50 -22.96 -27.62
N TYR A 169 9.38 -23.68 -27.72
CA TYR A 169 8.67 -24.40 -26.65
C TYR A 169 7.93 -23.54 -25.61
N LEU A 170 8.22 -22.23 -25.55
CA LEU A 170 7.49 -21.26 -24.73
C LEU A 170 6.37 -20.61 -25.54
N ASP A 171 6.69 -20.14 -26.75
CA ASP A 171 5.85 -19.18 -27.45
C ASP A 171 5.10 -19.76 -28.66
N PRO A 172 3.96 -19.15 -29.03
CA PRO A 172 3.38 -19.35 -30.34
C PRO A 172 4.32 -18.81 -31.45
N PRO A 173 4.10 -19.19 -32.72
CA PRO A 173 4.86 -18.64 -33.83
C PRO A 173 4.58 -17.14 -34.04
N GLY A 174 5.65 -16.36 -34.17
CA GLY A 174 5.60 -14.92 -34.45
C GLY A 174 5.44 -14.05 -33.21
N GLU A 175 5.17 -12.77 -33.41
CA GLU A 175 4.91 -11.82 -32.33
C GLU A 175 3.51 -12.05 -31.73
N HIS A 176 3.38 -11.98 -30.41
CA HIS A 176 2.11 -12.22 -29.71
C HIS A 176 1.89 -11.29 -28.53
N VAL A 177 0.64 -11.21 -28.10
CA VAL A 177 0.27 -10.68 -26.79
C VAL A 177 -0.17 -11.85 -25.92
N GLY A 178 0.38 -11.94 -24.71
CA GLY A 178 0.19 -13.05 -23.78
C GLY A 178 -0.32 -12.59 -22.42
N ILE A 179 -1.02 -13.48 -21.71
CA ILE A 179 -1.32 -13.36 -20.28
C ILE A 179 -0.56 -14.46 -19.56
N ASP A 180 0.28 -14.06 -18.61
CA ASP A 180 1.22 -14.93 -17.93
C ASP A 180 0.92 -15.01 -16.45
N LEU A 181 0.90 -16.23 -15.91
CA LEU A 181 0.60 -16.52 -14.52
C LEU A 181 1.73 -17.35 -13.92
N ASN A 182 2.67 -16.71 -13.20
CA ASN A 182 3.87 -17.35 -12.62
C ASN A 182 4.74 -18.15 -13.61
N SER A 183 4.59 -17.92 -14.92
CA SER A 183 5.19 -18.75 -15.96
C SER A 183 5.49 -17.91 -17.19
N LEU A 184 6.63 -18.15 -17.85
CA LEU A 184 6.97 -17.50 -19.12
C LEU A 184 6.18 -18.08 -20.31
N LYS A 185 5.34 -19.09 -20.07
CA LYS A 185 4.44 -19.63 -21.07
C LYS A 185 3.04 -19.10 -20.79
N SER A 186 2.53 -18.26 -21.67
CA SER A 186 1.23 -17.63 -21.46
C SER A 186 0.11 -18.65 -21.37
N VAL A 187 -0.82 -18.43 -20.44
CA VAL A 187 -2.05 -19.23 -20.30
C VAL A 187 -3.08 -18.87 -21.37
N ALA A 188 -3.00 -17.66 -21.92
CA ALA A 188 -3.78 -17.20 -23.05
C ALA A 188 -2.89 -16.30 -23.92
N ASN A 189 -2.94 -16.45 -25.24
CA ASN A 189 -2.20 -15.60 -26.16
C ASN A 189 -2.96 -15.40 -27.49
N ILE A 190 -2.56 -14.40 -28.24
CA ILE A 190 -3.03 -14.13 -29.60
C ILE A 190 -1.91 -13.51 -30.44
N SER A 191 -1.81 -13.87 -31.73
CA SER A 191 -0.86 -13.24 -32.64
C SER A 191 -1.06 -11.73 -32.71
N TRP A 192 0.03 -10.97 -32.64
CA TRP A 192 0.01 -9.52 -32.64
C TRP A 192 0.37 -8.97 -34.02
N TYR A 193 -0.48 -8.10 -34.58
CA TYR A 193 -0.19 -7.46 -35.85
C TYR A 193 0.82 -6.31 -35.63
N SER A 194 2.10 -6.60 -35.47
CA SER A 194 3.10 -5.61 -35.02
C SER A 194 4.28 -5.37 -35.96
N ASN A 195 4.59 -6.31 -36.85
CA ASN A 195 5.89 -6.38 -37.54
C ASN A 195 6.35 -5.06 -38.21
N ILE A 196 5.51 -4.43 -39.05
CA ILE A 196 5.89 -3.20 -39.76
C ILE A 196 6.02 -2.00 -38.81
N ALA A 197 5.20 -1.98 -37.77
CA ALA A 197 5.19 -0.91 -36.80
C ALA A 197 6.37 -1.01 -35.81
N ILE A 198 6.86 -2.22 -35.51
CA ILE A 198 8.11 -2.42 -34.75
C ILE A 198 9.32 -1.87 -35.52
N LYS A 199 9.38 -2.14 -36.84
CA LYS A 199 10.49 -1.65 -37.69
C LYS A 199 10.56 -0.14 -37.78
N GLU A 200 9.41 0.52 -37.74
CA GLU A 200 9.27 1.97 -37.87
C GLU A 200 9.14 2.69 -36.52
N GLY A 201 9.20 1.98 -35.39
CA GLY A 201 9.05 2.57 -34.05
C GLY A 201 7.69 3.24 -33.82
N LYS A 202 6.62 2.68 -34.41
CA LYS A 202 5.27 3.23 -34.25
C LYS A 202 4.72 3.00 -32.85
N ARG A 203 3.83 3.89 -32.46
CA ARG A 203 3.14 3.83 -31.17
C ARG A 203 1.99 2.83 -31.19
N TYR A 204 1.87 2.13 -30.08
CA TYR A 204 0.78 1.25 -29.70
C TYR A 204 0.10 1.78 -28.45
N GLU A 205 -1.14 1.34 -28.27
CA GLU A 205 -1.95 1.63 -27.09
C GLU A 205 -2.41 0.30 -26.50
N ALA A 206 -2.37 0.21 -25.18
CA ALA A 206 -2.78 -0.96 -24.41
C ALA A 206 -3.72 -0.53 -23.28
N TRP A 207 -4.83 -1.23 -23.14
CA TRP A 207 -5.80 -1.09 -22.06
C TRP A 207 -5.96 -2.46 -21.40
N ILE A 208 -5.73 -2.52 -20.09
CA ILE A 208 -5.88 -3.73 -19.30
C ILE A 208 -6.88 -3.44 -18.21
N SER A 209 -7.87 -4.31 -18.05
CA SER A 209 -8.88 -4.21 -16.99
C SER A 209 -9.06 -5.54 -16.30
N TYR A 210 -9.11 -5.53 -14.98
CA TYR A 210 -9.52 -6.66 -14.18
C TYR A 210 -10.87 -6.36 -13.53
N ASN A 211 -11.83 -7.25 -13.76
CA ASN A 211 -13.13 -7.24 -13.11
C ASN A 211 -13.17 -8.37 -12.07
N SER A 212 -13.13 -8.01 -10.79
CA SER A 212 -13.10 -8.89 -9.63
C SER A 212 -14.36 -9.74 -9.54
N SER A 213 -15.53 -9.18 -9.82
CA SER A 213 -16.81 -9.90 -9.75
C SER A 213 -16.89 -11.10 -10.71
N SER A 214 -16.23 -11.02 -11.87
CA SER A 214 -16.21 -12.08 -12.88
C SER A 214 -14.85 -12.78 -12.99
N HIS A 215 -13.88 -12.42 -12.14
CA HIS A 215 -12.48 -12.82 -12.25
C HIS A 215 -11.92 -12.65 -13.66
N ASN A 216 -12.31 -11.61 -14.38
CA ASN A 216 -11.95 -11.46 -15.79
C ASN A 216 -10.81 -10.46 -15.96
N LEU A 217 -9.66 -10.95 -16.43
CA LEU A 217 -8.55 -10.11 -16.90
C LEU A 217 -8.69 -9.93 -18.41
N SER A 218 -8.99 -8.71 -18.82
CA SER A 218 -9.22 -8.31 -20.21
C SER A 218 -8.13 -7.37 -20.68
N VAL A 219 -7.65 -7.60 -21.91
CA VAL A 219 -6.60 -6.84 -22.57
C VAL A 219 -7.13 -6.41 -23.93
N PHE A 220 -7.15 -5.10 -24.16
CA PHE A 220 -7.50 -4.49 -25.43
C PHE A 220 -6.29 -3.68 -25.90
N PHE A 221 -5.88 -3.83 -27.15
CA PHE A 221 -4.63 -3.26 -27.63
C PHE A 221 -4.67 -2.98 -29.13
N THR A 222 -3.77 -2.12 -29.59
CA THR A 222 -3.65 -1.79 -31.01
C THR A 222 -2.62 -2.67 -31.73
N GLY A 223 -2.84 -2.84 -33.03
CA GLY A 223 -1.92 -3.43 -33.98
C GLY A 223 -1.97 -2.66 -35.30
N PHE A 224 -1.19 -3.10 -36.29
CA PHE A 224 -1.15 -2.54 -37.63
C PHE A 224 -1.27 -3.64 -38.68
N ARG A 225 -2.35 -3.61 -39.45
CA ARG A 225 -2.53 -4.48 -40.62
C ARG A 225 -2.44 -3.62 -41.87
N ASN A 226 -1.50 -3.92 -42.76
CA ASN A 226 -1.25 -3.14 -43.99
C ASN A 226 -1.07 -1.64 -43.69
N ASN A 227 -0.31 -1.32 -42.64
CA ASN A 227 -0.07 0.05 -42.19
C ASN A 227 -1.31 0.80 -41.64
N VAL A 228 -2.44 0.12 -41.45
CA VAL A 228 -3.65 0.70 -40.85
C VAL A 228 -3.77 0.23 -39.40
N PRO A 229 -3.99 1.15 -38.44
CA PRO A 229 -4.25 0.77 -37.05
C PRO A 229 -5.49 -0.11 -36.94
N ILE A 230 -5.35 -1.23 -36.25
CA ILE A 230 -6.44 -2.14 -35.89
C ILE A 230 -6.48 -2.32 -34.38
N ARG A 231 -7.58 -2.92 -33.89
CA ARG A 231 -7.78 -3.24 -32.49
C ARG A 231 -7.84 -4.75 -32.33
N GLN A 232 -7.26 -5.24 -31.26
CA GLN A 232 -7.23 -6.64 -30.87
C GLN A 232 -7.63 -6.76 -29.41
N PHE A 233 -8.05 -7.98 -29.04
CA PHE A 233 -8.55 -8.28 -27.71
C PHE A 233 -8.10 -9.68 -27.29
N LEU A 234 -7.78 -9.82 -26.01
CA LEU A 234 -7.45 -11.06 -25.34
C LEU A 234 -8.04 -11.01 -23.93
N SER A 235 -8.57 -12.11 -23.41
CA SER A 235 -8.97 -12.18 -22.01
C SER A 235 -8.84 -13.59 -21.45
N THR A 236 -8.79 -13.67 -20.13
CA THR A 236 -8.87 -14.93 -19.40
C THR A 236 -9.61 -14.74 -18.09
N ASN A 237 -10.28 -15.79 -17.62
CA ASN A 237 -10.82 -15.82 -16.26
C ASN A 237 -9.74 -16.33 -15.32
N VAL A 238 -9.33 -15.50 -14.37
CA VAL A 238 -8.27 -15.77 -13.41
C VAL A 238 -8.61 -15.12 -12.07
N ASP A 239 -8.58 -15.91 -11.01
CA ASP A 239 -8.60 -15.39 -9.65
C ASP A 239 -7.17 -15.01 -9.26
N LEU A 240 -6.90 -13.70 -9.14
CA LEU A 240 -5.56 -13.18 -8.88
C LEU A 240 -5.05 -13.52 -7.47
N SER A 241 -5.92 -13.84 -6.52
CA SER A 241 -5.55 -14.22 -5.14
C SER A 241 -4.78 -15.54 -5.09
N HIS A 242 -4.96 -16.41 -6.10
CA HIS A 242 -4.22 -17.67 -6.23
C HIS A 242 -2.73 -17.48 -6.61
N PHE A 243 -2.38 -16.32 -7.17
CA PHE A 243 -1.05 -16.07 -7.73
C PHE A 243 -0.26 -15.01 -6.97
N LEU A 244 -0.96 -14.07 -6.32
CA LEU A 244 -0.34 -12.88 -5.73
C LEU A 244 -0.83 -12.63 -4.29
N PRO A 245 0.01 -12.02 -3.43
CA PRO A 245 -0.38 -11.62 -2.09
C PRO A 245 -1.36 -10.43 -2.10
N GLU A 246 -1.93 -10.14 -0.94
CA GLU A 246 -2.90 -9.04 -0.73
C GLU A 246 -2.37 -7.68 -1.19
N LEU A 247 -1.10 -7.37 -0.89
CA LEU A 247 -0.42 -6.15 -1.32
C LEU A 247 0.56 -6.44 -2.45
N VAL A 248 0.40 -5.73 -3.56
CA VAL A 248 1.24 -5.88 -4.75
C VAL A 248 1.88 -4.58 -5.19
N THR A 249 3.01 -4.71 -5.87
CA THR A 249 3.61 -3.65 -6.69
C THR A 249 3.33 -3.95 -8.15
N PHE A 250 3.33 -2.91 -8.99
CA PHE A 250 3.00 -3.04 -10.39
C PHE A 250 3.77 -2.04 -11.23
N GLY A 251 3.90 -2.35 -12.51
CA GLY A 251 4.74 -1.58 -13.39
C GLY A 251 4.80 -2.12 -14.80
N LEU A 252 5.75 -1.57 -15.55
CA LEU A 252 6.11 -2.00 -16.88
C LEU A 252 7.54 -2.53 -16.85
N SER A 253 7.78 -3.70 -17.42
CA SER A 253 9.10 -4.31 -17.56
C SER A 253 9.43 -4.56 -19.02
N ALA A 254 10.69 -4.51 -19.39
CA ALA A 254 11.14 -4.90 -20.72
C ALA A 254 12.56 -5.44 -20.68
N SER A 255 12.90 -6.22 -21.70
CA SER A 255 14.27 -6.70 -21.88
C SER A 255 14.67 -6.87 -23.33
N THR A 256 15.98 -7.00 -23.50
CA THR A 256 16.62 -7.47 -24.71
C THR A 256 17.49 -8.68 -24.37
N GLY A 257 17.69 -9.56 -25.34
CA GLY A 257 18.56 -10.72 -25.28
C GLY A 257 19.64 -10.62 -26.35
N ASN A 258 19.82 -11.70 -27.12
CA ASN A 258 20.73 -11.72 -28.28
C ASN A 258 20.16 -10.96 -29.49
N SER A 259 18.86 -10.69 -29.47
CA SER A 259 18.19 -9.71 -30.33
C SER A 259 17.82 -8.50 -29.49
N SER A 260 17.60 -7.34 -30.13
CA SER A 260 17.26 -6.12 -29.39
C SER A 260 16.29 -5.22 -30.13
N ALA A 261 15.52 -4.48 -29.33
CA ALA A 261 14.68 -3.36 -29.71
C ALA A 261 14.70 -2.31 -28.59
N ILE A 262 14.33 -1.07 -28.94
CA ILE A 262 14.17 0.02 -27.98
C ILE A 262 12.72 0.01 -27.48
N HIS A 263 12.52 -0.15 -26.16
CA HIS A 263 11.20 -0.15 -25.54
C HIS A 263 10.96 1.20 -24.86
N THR A 264 10.01 1.98 -25.39
CA THR A 264 9.70 3.33 -24.91
C THR A 264 8.25 3.41 -24.45
N ILE A 265 8.02 3.97 -23.27
CA ILE A 265 6.68 4.30 -22.74
C ILE A 265 6.47 5.82 -22.89
N TYR A 266 5.32 6.23 -23.41
CA TYR A 266 4.97 7.64 -23.63
C TYR A 266 4.00 8.16 -22.59
N SER A 267 2.99 7.37 -22.22
CA SER A 267 2.02 7.70 -21.19
C SER A 267 1.61 6.45 -20.43
N TRP A 268 1.18 6.64 -19.18
CA TRP A 268 0.68 5.55 -18.35
C TRP A 268 -0.30 6.08 -17.31
N ASP A 269 -1.48 5.49 -17.26
CA ASP A 269 -2.49 5.70 -16.24
C ASP A 269 -2.93 4.38 -15.62
N PHE A 270 -3.36 4.48 -14.37
CA PHE A 270 -3.84 3.37 -13.57
C PHE A 270 -4.95 3.87 -12.66
N SER A 271 -5.95 3.04 -12.44
CA SER A 271 -7.00 3.25 -11.46
C SER A 271 -7.37 1.91 -10.82
N SER A 272 -7.45 1.85 -9.50
CA SER A 272 -8.08 0.74 -8.77
C SER A 272 -9.25 1.24 -7.94
N SER A 273 -10.29 0.41 -7.80
CA SER A 273 -11.38 0.70 -6.87
C SER A 273 -11.03 0.19 -5.46
N LEU A 274 -11.79 0.63 -4.47
CA LEU A 274 -11.87 -0.05 -3.18
C LEU A 274 -13.33 -0.42 -3.00
N GLU A 275 -13.68 -1.67 -3.29
CA GLU A 275 -14.96 -2.24 -2.85
C GLU A 275 -14.68 -3.15 -1.67
N ILE A 276 -14.28 -2.54 -0.54
CA ILE A 276 -14.46 -3.20 0.75
C ILE A 276 -15.88 -2.85 1.18
N ASP A 277 -16.83 -3.69 0.76
CA ASP A 277 -18.21 -3.62 1.18
C ASP A 277 -18.30 -3.93 2.68
N ASP A 278 -18.40 -2.89 3.50
CA ASP A 278 -18.67 -3.00 4.95
C ASP A 278 -20.12 -3.41 5.25
N ASN A 279 -20.89 -3.93 4.28
CA ASN A 279 -22.30 -4.21 4.51
C ASN A 279 -22.87 -5.37 3.70
N ILE A 280 -22.39 -6.58 3.96
CA ILE A 280 -23.13 -7.79 3.58
C ILE A 280 -24.02 -8.23 4.76
N THR A 281 -25.17 -7.58 4.92
CA THR A 281 -26.34 -8.27 5.50
C THR A 281 -27.12 -8.89 4.35
N ILE A 282 -26.92 -10.20 4.15
CA ILE A 282 -27.67 -11.01 3.20
C ILE A 282 -29.14 -11.01 3.63
N THR A 283 -30.02 -10.44 2.82
CA THR A 283 -31.42 -10.89 2.73
C THR A 283 -31.84 -11.04 1.28
N LYS A 284 -32.35 -12.23 1.00
CA LYS A 284 -32.74 -12.81 -0.29
C LYS A 284 -34.01 -12.19 -0.91
N ASP A 285 -33.94 -12.05 -2.24
CA ASP A 285 -34.97 -12.28 -3.28
C ASP A 285 -36.18 -11.28 -3.41
N PRO A 286 -36.90 -11.25 -4.56
CA PRO A 286 -36.53 -10.48 -5.77
C PRO A 286 -37.71 -9.64 -6.33
N VAL A 287 -37.49 -8.93 -7.46
CA VAL A 287 -38.41 -8.69 -8.61
C VAL A 287 -38.48 -7.23 -9.14
N SER A 288 -38.24 -7.14 -10.46
CA SER A 288 -38.69 -6.18 -11.50
C SER A 288 -38.05 -4.78 -11.66
N SER A 289 -37.38 -4.64 -12.81
CA SER A 289 -36.92 -3.41 -13.52
C SER A 289 -38.08 -2.52 -14.04
N PRO A 290 -37.81 -1.46 -14.85
CA PRO A 290 -36.76 -0.43 -14.83
C PRO A 290 -37.36 0.99 -14.82
N ASN A 291 -36.59 2.04 -14.51
CA ASN A 291 -36.76 3.37 -15.13
C ASN A 291 -35.57 4.30 -14.83
N ILE A 292 -35.00 4.90 -15.88
CA ILE A 292 -34.06 6.02 -15.84
C ILE A 292 -34.88 7.33 -15.96
N PRO A 293 -34.61 8.34 -15.12
CA PRO A 293 -34.03 9.58 -15.68
C PRO A 293 -32.95 10.23 -14.80
N ALA A 294 -31.79 10.49 -15.43
CA ALA A 294 -31.04 11.76 -15.50
C ALA A 294 -30.64 12.53 -14.19
N PRO A 295 -29.65 13.43 -14.28
CA PRO A 295 -28.57 13.55 -13.31
C PRO A 295 -28.93 14.49 -12.16
N ASN A 296 -28.58 14.11 -10.93
CA ASN A 296 -28.56 15.07 -9.82
C ASN A 296 -27.40 14.82 -8.85
N GLN A 297 -26.55 15.84 -8.84
CA GLN A 297 -25.88 16.44 -7.69
C GLN A 297 -25.23 15.46 -6.69
N ARG A 298 -23.88 15.44 -6.74
CA ARG A 298 -23.02 14.96 -5.66
C ARG A 298 -23.52 15.54 -4.33
N LYS A 299 -24.21 14.69 -3.56
CA LYS A 299 -24.43 14.92 -2.13
C LYS A 299 -23.12 14.60 -1.42
N ASN A 300 -22.66 15.55 -0.61
CA ASN A 300 -21.47 15.40 0.20
C ASN A 300 -21.82 14.50 1.39
N ASN A 301 -21.28 13.28 1.40
CA ASN A 301 -21.55 12.30 2.46
C ASN A 301 -20.57 12.54 3.62
N ALA A 302 -20.80 13.62 4.38
CA ALA A 302 -20.08 13.90 5.63
C ALA A 302 -20.61 13.07 6.82
N LEU A 303 -21.01 11.81 6.59
CA LEU A 303 -21.61 10.96 7.63
C LEU A 303 -20.88 9.62 7.86
N GLY A 304 -19.80 9.36 7.12
CA GLY A 304 -18.95 8.16 7.28
C GLY A 304 -17.72 8.33 8.19
N LEU A 305 -17.59 9.46 8.88
CA LEU A 305 -16.46 9.75 9.79
C LEU A 305 -16.78 9.53 11.27
N ALA A 306 -18.02 9.17 11.62
CA ALA A 306 -18.47 9.14 13.01
C ALA A 306 -18.43 7.76 13.69
N VAL A 307 -18.25 6.66 12.95
CA VAL A 307 -18.38 5.30 13.54
C VAL A 307 -17.02 4.63 13.81
N GLY A 308 -15.96 4.99 13.07
CA GLY A 308 -14.59 4.50 13.34
C GLY A 308 -13.83 5.21 14.48
N LEU A 309 -14.31 6.37 14.93
CA LEU A 309 -13.73 7.12 16.07
C LEU A 309 -14.41 6.77 17.42
N GLY A 310 -15.53 6.04 17.38
CA GLY A 310 -16.30 5.69 18.57
C GLY A 310 -15.62 4.60 19.41
N SER A 311 -15.20 3.48 18.82
CA SER A 311 -14.70 2.35 19.61
C SER A 311 -13.35 2.63 20.27
N GLY A 312 -12.42 3.31 19.59
CA GLY A 312 -11.12 3.69 20.16
C GLY A 312 -11.22 4.85 21.17
N GLY A 313 -12.08 5.84 20.89
CA GLY A 313 -12.30 6.99 21.78
C GLY A 313 -12.98 6.60 23.09
N PHE A 314 -13.98 5.71 23.05
CA PHE A 314 -14.67 5.26 24.26
C PHE A 314 -13.77 4.46 25.20
N VAL A 315 -12.81 3.68 24.68
CA VAL A 315 -11.85 2.94 25.52
C VAL A 315 -10.85 3.89 26.17
N LEU A 316 -10.36 4.91 25.46
CA LEU A 316 -9.46 5.92 26.03
C LEU A 316 -10.16 6.79 27.09
N VAL A 317 -11.37 7.26 26.80
CA VAL A 317 -12.16 8.08 27.75
C VAL A 317 -12.60 7.26 28.95
N GLY A 318 -13.05 6.01 28.75
CA GLY A 318 -13.40 5.09 29.83
C GLY A 318 -12.20 4.71 30.70
N GLY A 319 -11.04 4.45 30.08
CA GLY A 319 -9.78 4.19 30.78
C GLY A 319 -9.34 5.39 31.61
N LEU A 320 -9.42 6.61 31.05
CA LEU A 320 -9.08 7.84 31.77
C LEU A 320 -10.03 8.09 32.95
N ALA A 321 -11.33 7.86 32.76
CA ALA A 321 -12.33 8.00 33.83
C ALA A 321 -12.10 7.01 34.98
N LEU A 322 -11.76 5.76 34.69
CA LEU A 322 -11.43 4.75 35.70
C LEU A 322 -10.15 5.09 36.48
N VAL A 323 -9.13 5.61 35.80
CA VAL A 323 -7.89 6.07 36.44
C VAL A 323 -8.18 7.26 37.36
N LEU A 324 -8.93 8.26 36.89
CA LEU A 324 -9.33 9.41 37.71
C LEU A 324 -10.18 8.98 38.91
N PHE A 325 -11.09 8.02 38.74
CA PHE A 325 -11.90 7.47 39.83
C PHE A 325 -11.04 6.72 40.86
N ALA A 326 -10.05 5.93 40.42
CA ALA A 326 -9.14 5.24 41.31
C ALA A 326 -8.25 6.22 42.10
N LEU A 327 -7.77 7.29 41.47
CA LEU A 327 -7.01 8.36 42.12
C LEU A 327 -7.86 9.13 43.14
N TRP A 328 -9.11 9.45 42.80
CA TRP A 328 -10.06 10.09 43.71
C TRP A 328 -10.36 9.22 44.93
N LYS A 329 -10.62 7.92 44.72
CA LYS A 329 -10.87 6.97 45.82
C LYS A 329 -9.65 6.81 46.72
N LYS A 330 -8.43 6.84 46.16
CA LYS A 330 -7.18 6.77 46.94
C LYS A 330 -6.97 8.04 47.78
N SER A 331 -7.31 9.22 47.25
CA SER A 331 -7.21 10.49 47.99
C SER A 331 -8.08 10.51 49.24
N ARG A 332 -9.34 10.02 49.16
CA ARG A 332 -10.22 9.94 50.34
C ARG A 332 -9.72 8.97 51.41
N ARG A 333 -9.02 7.91 51.00
CA ARG A 333 -8.47 6.92 51.93
C ARG A 333 -7.26 7.46 52.69
N ASN A 334 -6.47 8.33 52.06
CA ASN A 334 -5.37 9.02 52.72
C ASN A 334 -5.87 10.10 53.70
N GLU A 335 -7.00 10.76 53.40
CA GLU A 335 -7.64 11.71 54.34
C GLU A 335 -8.14 11.00 55.61
N GLU A 336 -8.73 9.79 55.49
CA GLU A 336 -9.16 9.01 56.66
C GLU A 336 -8.00 8.51 57.55
N GLU A 337 -6.79 8.29 56.98
CA GLU A 337 -5.60 7.89 57.74
C GLU A 337 -4.95 9.06 58.51
N ASP A 338 -5.01 10.29 57.98
CA ASP A 338 -4.50 11.49 58.66
C ASP A 338 -5.36 11.89 59.88
N TYR A 339 -6.68 11.66 59.86
CA TYR A 339 -7.55 11.91 61.02
C TYR A 339 -7.33 10.92 62.18
N VAL A 340 -6.91 9.69 61.89
CA VAL A 340 -6.65 8.67 62.93
C VAL A 340 -5.30 8.88 63.60
N LEU A 341 -4.36 9.57 62.93
CA LEU A 341 -3.04 9.86 63.48
C LEU A 341 -3.01 11.09 64.40
N ASP A 342 -3.87 12.09 64.15
CA ASP A 342 -3.94 13.34 64.92
C ASP A 342 -4.54 13.13 66.33
N ASP A 343 -5.48 12.18 66.47
CA ASP A 343 -6.13 11.84 67.74
C ASP A 343 -5.20 11.08 68.72
N CYS A 344 -4.01 10.64 68.26
CA CYS A 344 -3.05 9.88 69.07
C CYS A 344 -1.94 10.75 69.70
N ILE A 345 -1.90 12.07 69.46
CA ILE A 345 -0.78 12.93 69.88
C ILE A 345 -1.14 13.87 71.05
N ASP A 346 -2.41 14.00 71.43
CA ASP A 346 -2.84 15.09 72.33
C ASP A 346 -2.81 14.78 73.85
N GLU A 347 -2.16 13.69 74.30
CA GLU A 347 -2.20 13.32 75.72
C GLU A 347 -0.92 13.57 76.53
N ASN A 348 0.17 14.12 75.98
CA ASN A 348 1.38 14.30 76.79
C ASN A 348 2.26 15.50 76.42
N PHE A 349 2.40 16.37 77.44
CA PHE A 349 3.48 17.32 77.73
C PHE A 349 3.32 18.81 77.43
N LEU A 350 2.86 19.49 78.49
CA LEU A 350 2.97 20.91 78.82
C LEU A 350 4.44 21.38 78.99
N LYS A 351 4.81 22.50 78.35
CA LYS A 351 5.44 23.73 78.90
C LYS A 351 6.07 24.58 77.78
N GLY A 352 5.62 25.84 77.62
CA GLY A 352 6.11 26.82 76.63
C GLY A 352 7.45 27.51 77.02
N PRO A 353 7.76 28.74 76.55
CA PRO A 353 7.05 29.58 75.56
C PRO A 353 7.95 30.17 74.44
N GLU A 354 7.32 31.01 73.60
CA GLU A 354 7.89 32.06 72.72
C GLU A 354 8.30 31.73 71.26
N ASP A 355 7.36 32.09 70.38
CA ASP A 355 7.50 33.17 69.38
C ASP A 355 7.49 32.79 67.88
N LEU A 356 6.81 33.69 67.14
CA LEU A 356 6.71 33.89 65.69
C LEU A 356 5.84 32.95 64.83
N GLY A 357 4.71 33.52 64.41
CA GLY A 357 4.48 33.76 62.98
C GLY A 357 3.62 32.74 62.24
N SER A 358 2.31 32.94 62.30
CA SER A 358 1.35 32.39 61.33
C SER A 358 1.74 32.75 59.89
N PHE A 359 2.03 31.74 59.05
CA PHE A 359 1.88 31.82 57.60
C PHE A 359 1.38 30.48 57.06
N HIS A 360 0.09 30.43 56.71
CA HIS A 360 -0.44 29.41 55.81
C HIS A 360 0.17 29.64 54.41
N THR A 361 1.10 28.80 53.99
CA THR A 361 1.55 28.75 52.59
C THR A 361 0.83 27.61 51.88
N MET A 362 -0.26 27.96 51.22
CA MET A 362 -0.94 27.08 50.29
C MET A 362 -0.02 26.86 49.07
N ASN A 363 0.33 25.59 48.79
CA ASN A 363 1.20 25.22 47.68
C ASN A 363 0.55 25.61 46.33
N TRP A 364 1.37 26.04 45.38
CA TRP A 364 1.00 26.35 43.99
C TRP A 364 0.11 25.28 43.32
N PHE A 365 0.28 24.00 43.70
CA PHE A 365 -0.56 22.89 43.25
C PHE A 365 -2.03 23.00 43.70
N GLN A 366 -2.29 23.48 44.91
CA GLN A 366 -3.65 23.71 45.42
C GLN A 366 -4.29 24.93 44.76
N GLN A 367 -3.51 25.95 44.39
CA GLN A 367 -4.03 27.09 43.60
C GLN A 367 -4.42 26.67 42.17
N MET A 368 -3.67 25.75 41.57
CA MET A 368 -3.97 25.23 40.22
C MET A 368 -5.25 24.38 40.20
N ILE A 369 -5.49 23.56 41.23
CA ILE A 369 -6.71 22.74 41.34
C ILE A 369 -7.95 23.63 41.56
N LEU A 370 -7.85 24.67 42.38
CA LEU A 370 -8.95 25.63 42.61
C LEU A 370 -9.28 26.47 41.36
N MET A 371 -8.30 26.72 40.47
CA MET A 371 -8.52 27.39 39.19
C MET A 371 -9.26 26.51 38.18
N ILE A 372 -8.98 25.21 38.17
CA ILE A 372 -9.61 24.26 37.25
C ILE A 372 -11.05 23.94 37.67
N MET A 373 -11.38 23.96 38.97
CA MET A 373 -12.73 23.69 39.46
C MET A 373 -13.72 24.87 39.34
N LYS A 374 -13.26 26.05 38.89
CA LYS A 374 -14.09 27.26 38.72
C LYS A 374 -14.37 27.65 37.25
N SER A 375 -13.96 26.83 36.28
CA SER A 375 -14.44 26.89 34.88
C SER A 375 -15.32 25.70 34.60
#